data_AF-Q4ZWX4-F1
#
_entry.id   AF-Q4ZWX4-F1
#
_cell.length_a   1.000
_cell.length_b   1.000
_cell.length_c   1.000
_cell.angle_alpha   90.00
_cell.angle_beta   90.00
_cell.angle_gamma   90.00
#
_symmetry.space_group_name_H-M   'P 1'
#
loop_
_entity.id
_entity.type
_entity.pdbx_description
1 polymer ?
#
loop_
_entity_poly.entity_id
_entity_poly.type
_entity_poly.pdbx_seq_one_letter_code
_entity_poly.pdbx_strand_id
1 'polypeptide(L)'
;MYQKFVSNYRFLFVLQMGGKHTLARASSFTGPASGRLAVFPPDSRSPFMAQPSTTYKFELNLTDLDRGVYESVKQTIARHPSETEERMTVRLLAYAFWYNEQLSFGRGLSDVDEPALWEKSLDDRVLHWIEVGQPDADRLTWCSRRTERTSLLAYGSLRVWEGKVIPAIKNLKNVNIAAVPQEVLEVLAKDMPRVIKWDVMISEGTVFVTDDRGQHEVQLQWLAGERG
;
A
#
# COMPACT_ATOMS: atom_id res chain seq x y z
N MET A 1 -3.38 -46.55 -13.74
CA MET A 1 -4.85 -46.72 -13.70
C MET A 1 -5.39 -45.63 -12.79
N TYR A 2 -5.59 -44.42 -13.32
CA TYR A 2 -6.10 -43.27 -12.56
C TYR A 2 -7.61 -43.18 -12.76
N GLN A 3 -8.35 -43.29 -11.67
CA GLN A 3 -9.80 -43.29 -11.63
C GLN A 3 -10.28 -41.96 -11.05
N LYS A 4 -11.05 -41.25 -11.88
CA LYS A 4 -12.19 -40.36 -11.59
C LYS A 4 -12.14 -39.45 -10.36
N PHE A 5 -12.27 -38.14 -10.60
CA PHE A 5 -13.33 -37.33 -9.98
C PHE A 5 -13.64 -36.12 -10.89
N VAL A 6 -14.79 -36.16 -11.56
CA VAL A 6 -15.41 -34.98 -12.18
C VAL A 6 -16.72 -34.79 -11.44
N SER A 7 -16.80 -33.74 -10.63
CA SER A 7 -18.05 -33.32 -9.99
C SER A 7 -18.53 -32.05 -10.65
N ASN A 8 -19.76 -32.13 -11.14
CA ASN A 8 -20.60 -31.07 -11.66
C ASN A 8 -20.72 -29.90 -10.68
N TYR A 9 -20.67 -28.67 -11.20
CA TYR A 9 -21.52 -27.60 -10.69
C TYR A 9 -22.07 -26.77 -11.85
N ARG A 10 -23.37 -26.97 -12.10
CA ARG A 10 -24.25 -26.00 -12.74
C ARG A 10 -24.79 -25.10 -11.64
N PHE A 11 -24.68 -23.79 -11.81
CA PHE A 11 -25.65 -22.85 -11.26
C PHE A 11 -26.05 -21.87 -12.36
N LEU A 12 -27.36 -21.64 -12.44
CA LEU A 12 -28.08 -20.84 -13.43
C LEU A 12 -28.79 -19.70 -12.69
N PHE A 13 -29.03 -18.61 -13.44
CA PHE A 13 -29.86 -17.42 -13.16
C PHE A 13 -29.21 -16.31 -12.30
N VAL A 14 -29.38 -15.00 -12.58
CA VAL A 14 -30.61 -14.21 -12.87
C VAL A 14 -30.31 -12.85 -13.59
N LEU A 15 -31.24 -12.44 -14.48
CA LEU A 15 -31.71 -11.10 -14.98
C LEU A 15 -30.75 -9.89 -15.15
N GLN A 16 -30.66 -9.22 -16.32
CA GLN A 16 -31.60 -8.37 -17.11
C GLN A 16 -31.37 -6.87 -16.90
N MET A 17 -31.00 -6.18 -18.00
CA MET A 17 -31.23 -4.76 -18.37
C MET A 17 -30.57 -4.63 -19.76
N GLY A 18 -31.09 -4.05 -20.85
CA GLY A 18 -32.26 -3.22 -21.11
C GLY A 18 -31.92 -2.39 -22.37
N GLY A 19 -32.73 -2.53 -23.43
CA GLY A 19 -32.93 -1.54 -24.50
C GLY A 19 -31.77 -1.22 -25.45
N LYS A 20 -31.93 -1.45 -26.76
CA LYS A 20 -32.71 -0.61 -27.69
C LYS A 20 -32.68 -1.25 -29.08
N HIS A 21 -33.88 -1.40 -29.63
CA HIS A 21 -34.12 -1.85 -30.99
C HIS A 21 -33.80 -0.72 -31.97
N THR A 22 -32.95 -1.00 -32.95
CA THR A 22 -32.90 -0.24 -34.20
C THR A 22 -32.99 -1.25 -35.34
N LEU A 23 -34.11 -1.21 -36.07
CA LEU A 23 -34.35 -2.01 -37.27
C LEU A 23 -33.36 -1.58 -38.36
N ALA A 24 -32.46 -2.48 -38.75
CA ALA A 24 -31.67 -2.35 -39.97
C ALA A 24 -32.23 -3.31 -41.03
N ARG A 25 -32.51 -2.71 -42.18
CA ARG A 25 -33.15 -3.26 -43.38
C ARG A 25 -32.34 -4.43 -43.95
N ALA A 26 -32.97 -5.59 -44.13
CA ALA A 26 -32.37 -6.73 -44.80
C ALA A 26 -32.32 -6.47 -46.33
N SER A 27 -31.11 -6.36 -46.88
CA SER A 27 -30.87 -6.48 -48.32
C SER A 27 -30.41 -7.91 -48.61
N SER A 28 -31.14 -8.58 -49.49
CA SER A 28 -30.87 -9.92 -50.00
C SER A 28 -29.58 -9.93 -50.83
N PHE A 29 -28.57 -10.67 -50.36
CA PHE A 29 -27.38 -11.02 -51.15
C PHE A 29 -27.43 -12.51 -51.46
N THR A 30 -27.71 -12.85 -52.72
CA THR A 30 -27.55 -14.19 -53.29
C THR A 30 -26.14 -14.30 -53.85
N GLY A 31 -25.31 -15.13 -53.26
CA GLY A 31 -23.97 -15.49 -53.76
C GLY A 31 -23.60 -16.91 -53.33
N PRO A 32 -22.88 -17.68 -54.16
CA PRO A 32 -22.67 -19.11 -53.92
C PRO A 32 -21.74 -19.35 -52.73
N ALA A 33 -22.10 -20.37 -51.94
CA ALA A 33 -21.34 -20.83 -50.79
C ALA A 33 -19.98 -21.41 -51.22
N SER A 34 -18.90 -20.69 -50.90
CA SER A 34 -17.54 -21.23 -50.90
C SER A 34 -17.07 -21.29 -49.45
N GLY A 35 -17.11 -22.50 -48.87
CA GLY A 35 -16.67 -22.75 -47.51
C GLY A 35 -15.15 -22.66 -47.40
N ARG A 36 -14.63 -21.50 -46.99
CA ARG A 36 -13.32 -21.40 -46.36
C ARG A 36 -13.53 -21.38 -44.85
N LEU A 37 -13.08 -22.43 -44.16
CA LEU A 37 -12.86 -22.35 -42.72
C LEU A 37 -11.83 -21.24 -42.47
N ALA A 38 -12.30 -20.10 -41.93
CA ALA A 38 -11.40 -19.14 -41.33
C ALA A 38 -10.84 -19.78 -40.05
N VAL A 39 -9.60 -20.24 -40.11
CA VAL A 39 -8.84 -20.62 -38.91
C VAL A 39 -8.50 -19.32 -38.20
N PHE A 40 -9.25 -19.00 -37.15
CA PHE A 40 -8.87 -17.93 -36.24
C PHE A 40 -7.65 -18.40 -35.45
N PRO A 41 -6.55 -17.63 -35.38
CA PRO A 41 -5.41 -17.99 -34.54
C PRO A 41 -5.88 -18.04 -33.07
N PRO A 42 -5.36 -18.98 -32.25
CA PRO A 42 -5.64 -18.96 -30.83
C PRO A 42 -5.15 -17.63 -30.27
N ASP A 43 -6.07 -16.91 -29.63
CA ASP A 43 -5.80 -15.64 -28.95
C ASP A 43 -4.71 -15.86 -27.90
N SER A 44 -3.47 -15.48 -28.23
CA SER A 44 -2.31 -15.58 -27.35
C SER A 44 -2.29 -14.44 -26.34
N ARG A 45 -3.45 -14.10 -25.77
CA ARG A 45 -3.51 -13.28 -24.57
C ARG A 45 -3.17 -14.20 -23.40
N SER A 46 -1.88 -14.25 -23.06
CA SER A 46 -1.48 -14.65 -21.73
C SER A 46 -2.33 -13.83 -20.74
N PRO A 47 -3.02 -14.46 -19.76
CA PRO A 47 -3.49 -13.68 -18.64
C PRO A 47 -2.21 -13.04 -18.06
N PHE A 48 -2.15 -11.72 -18.04
CA PHE A 48 -1.09 -11.02 -17.31
C PHE A 48 -1.13 -11.56 -15.88
N MET A 49 -0.27 -12.53 -15.57
CA MET A 49 -0.15 -13.08 -14.24
C MET A 49 0.54 -11.99 -13.42
N ALA A 50 -0.27 -11.19 -12.72
CA ALA A 50 0.22 -10.35 -11.65
C ALA A 50 1.04 -11.24 -10.72
N GLN A 51 2.32 -10.92 -10.54
CA GLN A 51 3.19 -11.72 -9.69
C GLN A 51 2.61 -11.72 -8.26
N PRO A 52 2.62 -12.86 -7.56
CA PRO A 52 2.06 -12.94 -6.23
C PRO A 52 2.85 -12.04 -5.27
N SER A 53 2.15 -11.40 -4.34
CA SER A 53 2.78 -10.62 -3.28
C SER A 53 3.67 -11.52 -2.41
N THR A 54 4.82 -11.00 -1.99
CA THR A 54 5.72 -11.72 -1.08
C THR A 54 5.31 -11.45 0.37
N THR A 55 5.10 -12.51 1.16
CA THR A 55 4.70 -12.37 2.57
C THR A 55 5.90 -12.20 3.50
N TYR A 56 5.92 -11.17 4.33
CA TYR A 56 6.89 -10.96 5.40
C TYR A 56 6.21 -11.11 6.76
N LYS A 57 6.98 -11.53 7.76
CA LYS A 57 6.58 -11.54 9.17
C LYS A 57 7.40 -10.48 9.88
N PHE A 58 6.74 -9.58 10.60
CA PHE A 58 7.37 -8.54 11.39
C PHE A 58 7.11 -8.81 12.86
N GLU A 59 8.17 -8.97 13.64
CA GLU A 59 8.15 -9.09 15.09
C GLU A 59 8.80 -7.82 15.64
N LEU A 60 8.02 -7.04 16.38
CA LEU A 60 8.40 -5.75 16.92
C LEU A 60 8.36 -5.81 18.44
N ASN A 61 9.46 -5.50 19.12
CA ASN A 61 9.44 -5.11 20.52
C ASN A 61 9.60 -3.60 20.60
N LEU A 62 8.53 -2.89 20.94
CA LEU A 62 8.47 -1.44 21.01
C LEU A 62 8.65 -0.97 22.45
N THR A 63 9.57 -0.02 22.65
CA THR A 63 9.79 0.75 23.89
C THR A 63 9.74 2.24 23.53
N ASP A 64 8.55 2.81 23.53
CA ASP A 64 8.31 4.21 23.23
C ASP A 64 8.24 5.01 24.53
N LEU A 65 9.36 5.59 24.93
CA LEU A 65 9.49 6.35 26.17
C LEU A 65 8.71 7.66 26.11
N ASP A 66 8.59 8.26 24.92
CA ASP A 66 7.88 9.52 24.71
C ASP A 66 6.37 9.38 24.98
N ARG A 67 5.78 8.24 24.58
CA ARG A 67 4.34 7.95 24.76
C ARG A 67 4.05 6.98 25.91
N GLY A 68 5.08 6.41 26.54
CA GLY A 68 4.95 5.39 27.58
C GLY A 68 4.37 4.07 27.07
N VAL A 69 4.65 3.68 25.83
CA VAL A 69 4.12 2.45 25.20
C VAL A 69 5.18 1.36 25.18
N TYR A 70 4.83 0.17 25.66
CA TYR A 70 5.72 -0.98 25.77
C TYR A 70 5.01 -2.22 25.26
N GLU A 71 5.35 -2.67 24.05
CA GLU A 71 4.55 -3.68 23.36
C GLU A 71 5.40 -4.69 22.59
N SER A 72 4.96 -5.94 22.55
CA SER A 72 5.54 -6.98 21.69
C SER A 72 4.50 -7.42 20.66
N VAL A 73 4.69 -7.00 19.41
CA VAL A 73 3.68 -7.08 18.36
C VAL A 73 4.17 -7.97 17.22
N LYS A 74 3.25 -8.72 16.62
CA LYS A 74 3.53 -9.51 15.41
C LYS A 74 2.59 -9.13 14.30
N GLN A 75 3.14 -8.79 13.13
CA GLN A 75 2.37 -8.46 11.94
C GLN A 75 2.76 -9.31 10.74
N THR A 76 1.78 -9.58 9.88
CA THR A 76 1.98 -10.23 8.59
C THR A 76 1.80 -9.20 7.48
N ILE A 77 2.81 -9.03 6.64
CA ILE A 77 2.86 -7.97 5.65
C ILE A 77 2.89 -8.59 4.27
N ALA A 78 2.01 -8.14 3.40
CA ALA A 78 2.07 -8.44 1.98
C ALA A 78 2.88 -7.35 1.27
N ARG A 79 4.02 -7.72 0.68
CA ARG A 79 4.83 -6.85 -0.17
C ARG A 79 4.44 -7.05 -1.63
N HIS A 80 3.95 -5.98 -2.26
CA HIS A 80 3.63 -5.98 -3.69
C HIS A 80 4.92 -6.12 -4.53
N PRO A 81 4.91 -6.76 -5.72
CA PRO A 81 6.11 -6.87 -6.55
C PRO A 81 6.77 -5.52 -6.92
N SER A 82 5.98 -4.45 -7.05
CA SER A 82 6.48 -3.09 -7.29
C SER A 82 6.89 -2.34 -6.03
N GLU A 83 6.70 -2.91 -4.84
CA GLU A 83 7.13 -2.31 -3.58
C GLU A 83 8.60 -2.66 -3.31
N THR A 84 9.44 -1.63 -3.13
CA THR A 84 10.85 -1.82 -2.81
C THR A 84 11.04 -2.17 -1.33
N GLU A 85 12.22 -2.67 -0.95
CA GLU A 85 12.53 -2.97 0.45
C GLU A 85 12.59 -1.70 1.29
N GLU A 86 13.09 -0.60 0.72
CA GLU A 86 13.09 0.71 1.36
C GLU A 86 11.67 1.16 1.65
N ARG A 87 10.75 1.06 0.68
CA ARG A 87 9.35 1.45 0.91
C ARG A 87 8.70 0.63 2.01
N MET A 88 8.91 -0.68 2.00
CA MET A 88 8.40 -1.56 3.06
C MET A 88 9.00 -1.19 4.41
N THR A 89 10.31 -0.91 4.46
CA THR A 89 11.02 -0.47 5.68
C THR A 89 10.44 0.83 6.24
N VAL A 90 10.13 1.82 5.39
CA VAL A 90 9.46 3.06 5.83
C VAL A 90 8.06 2.77 6.37
N ARG A 91 7.33 1.79 5.83
CA ARG A 91 6.05 1.36 6.42
C ARG A 91 6.22 0.74 7.80
N LEU A 92 7.27 -0.06 8.00
CA LEU A 92 7.58 -0.66 9.30
C LEU A 92 7.94 0.42 10.33
N LEU A 93 8.78 1.38 9.93
CA LEU A 93 9.10 2.55 10.75
C LEU A 93 7.84 3.33 11.11
N ALA A 94 6.96 3.60 10.13
CA ALA A 94 5.67 4.25 10.39
C ALA A 94 4.79 3.46 11.37
N TYR A 95 4.76 2.12 11.25
CA TYR A 95 4.01 1.26 12.16
C TYR A 95 4.50 1.36 13.60
N ALA A 96 5.82 1.32 13.82
CA ALA A 96 6.41 1.48 15.15
C ALA A 96 6.22 2.91 15.67
N PHE A 97 6.45 3.91 14.83
CA PHE A 97 6.44 5.33 15.20
C PHE A 97 5.06 5.86 15.57
N TRP A 98 3.99 5.34 14.96
CA TRP A 98 2.61 5.69 15.31
C TRP A 98 1.83 4.49 15.85
N TYR A 99 2.51 3.58 16.52
CA TYR A 99 1.87 2.36 17.00
C TYR A 99 0.60 2.66 17.82
N ASN A 100 -0.43 1.88 17.49
CA ASN A 100 -1.72 1.78 18.16
C ASN A 100 -2.27 0.36 17.86
N GLU A 101 -3.05 -0.23 18.76
CA GLU A 101 -3.63 -1.57 18.57
C GLU A 101 -4.61 -1.66 17.38
N GLN A 102 -5.30 -0.56 17.04
CA GLN A 102 -6.15 -0.46 15.85
C GLN A 102 -5.38 -0.07 14.57
N LEU A 103 -4.06 0.17 14.66
CA LEU A 103 -3.24 0.46 13.48
C LEU A 103 -3.06 -0.79 12.62
N SER A 104 -3.36 -0.67 11.33
CA SER A 104 -3.23 -1.77 10.36
C SER A 104 -2.59 -1.30 9.06
N PHE A 105 -1.94 -2.23 8.35
CA PHE A 105 -1.40 -1.98 7.02
C PHE A 105 -2.52 -1.97 5.98
N GLY A 106 -2.55 -0.94 5.15
CA GLY A 106 -3.37 -0.90 3.95
C GLY A 106 -2.66 -1.50 2.74
N ARG A 107 -3.33 -1.49 1.60
CA ARG A 107 -2.79 -1.98 0.33
C ARG A 107 -1.87 -0.98 -0.39
N GLY A 108 -1.85 0.29 0.04
CA GLY A 108 -0.90 1.31 -0.40
C GLY A 108 -0.74 1.39 -1.92
N LEU A 109 0.47 1.10 -2.46
CA LEU A 109 0.74 1.16 -3.90
C LEU A 109 -0.19 0.30 -4.77
N SER A 110 -0.79 -0.74 -4.18
CA SER A 110 -1.66 -1.66 -4.91
C SER A 110 -3.10 -1.19 -5.01
N ASP A 111 -3.48 -0.16 -4.24
CA ASP A 111 -4.84 0.37 -4.21
C ASP A 111 -4.81 1.87 -3.90
N VAL A 112 -5.20 2.69 -4.88
CA VAL A 112 -5.16 4.15 -4.75
C VAL A 112 -6.09 4.67 -3.67
N ASP A 113 -7.13 3.90 -3.31
CA ASP A 113 -8.15 4.29 -2.34
C ASP A 113 -7.77 3.95 -0.89
N GLU A 114 -6.65 3.24 -0.68
CA GLU A 114 -6.12 2.86 0.62
C GLU A 114 -4.75 3.51 0.92
N PRO A 115 -4.48 3.85 2.19
CA PRO A 115 -3.17 4.31 2.62
C PRO A 115 -2.13 3.19 2.65
N ALA A 116 -0.88 3.57 2.97
CA ALA A 116 0.11 2.60 3.39
C ALA A 116 -0.23 1.99 4.77
N LEU A 117 -0.71 2.80 5.72
CA LEU A 117 -1.25 2.37 7.01
C LEU A 117 -2.41 3.27 7.45
N TRP A 118 -3.29 2.73 8.27
CA TRP A 118 -4.33 3.52 8.92
C TRP A 118 -4.69 3.03 10.31
N GLU A 119 -5.14 3.96 11.14
CA GLU A 119 -5.87 3.68 12.38
C GLU A 119 -7.35 3.97 12.11
N LYS A 120 -8.21 3.04 12.50
CA LYS A 120 -9.66 3.16 12.35
C LYS A 120 -10.35 2.98 13.71
N SER A 121 -11.39 3.77 13.93
CA SER A 121 -12.32 3.56 15.04
C SER A 121 -13.12 2.26 14.87
N LEU A 122 -13.81 1.85 15.94
CA LEU A 122 -14.71 0.69 15.90
C LEU A 122 -15.90 0.86 14.92
N ASP A 123 -16.23 2.11 14.56
CA ASP A 123 -17.25 2.43 13.55
C ASP A 123 -16.69 2.53 12.12
N ASP A 124 -15.47 2.03 11.87
CA ASP A 124 -14.74 2.05 10.59
C ASP A 124 -14.36 3.46 10.07
N ARG A 125 -14.55 4.52 10.88
CA ARG A 125 -14.05 5.87 10.56
C ARG A 125 -12.53 5.91 10.68
N VAL A 126 -11.85 6.51 9.71
CA VAL A 126 -10.39 6.67 9.70
C VAL A 126 -9.99 7.79 10.66
N LEU A 127 -9.21 7.43 11.69
CA LEU A 127 -8.66 8.37 12.67
C LEU A 127 -7.32 8.90 12.19
N HIS A 128 -6.46 8.00 11.73
CA HIS A 128 -5.12 8.33 11.24
C HIS A 128 -4.88 7.70 9.86
N TRP A 129 -4.59 8.54 8.86
CA TRP A 129 -4.16 8.13 7.52
C TRP A 129 -2.65 8.31 7.38
N ILE A 130 -1.92 7.24 7.05
CA ILE A 130 -0.46 7.27 6.96
C ILE A 130 0.00 6.88 5.55
N GLU A 131 0.72 7.80 4.92
CA GLU A 131 1.37 7.60 3.63
C GLU A 131 2.88 7.44 3.77
N VAL A 132 3.51 6.85 2.75
CA VAL A 132 4.97 6.76 2.65
C VAL A 132 5.42 7.10 1.22
N GLY A 133 6.58 7.74 1.11
CA GLY A 133 7.18 8.13 -0.18
C GLY A 133 6.90 9.58 -0.56
N GLN A 134 6.60 9.84 -1.83
CA GLN A 134 6.50 11.20 -2.38
C GLN A 134 5.14 11.45 -3.06
N PRO A 135 4.00 11.36 -2.34
CA PRO A 135 2.69 11.67 -2.91
C PRO A 135 2.59 13.15 -3.30
N ASP A 136 1.82 13.47 -4.34
CA ASP A 136 1.57 14.86 -4.71
C ASP A 136 0.63 15.58 -3.71
N ALA A 137 0.51 16.90 -3.88
CA ALA A 137 -0.33 17.72 -3.01
C ALA A 137 -1.83 17.40 -3.15
N ASP A 138 -2.27 16.95 -4.32
CA ASP A 138 -3.66 16.59 -4.58
C ASP A 138 -4.04 15.33 -3.80
N ARG A 139 -3.18 14.30 -3.81
CA ARG A 139 -3.36 13.10 -2.98
C ARG A 139 -3.38 13.46 -1.50
N LEU A 140 -2.44 14.26 -1.00
CA LEU A 140 -2.43 14.67 0.41
C LEU A 140 -3.68 15.48 0.79
N THR A 141 -4.17 16.34 -0.10
CA THR A 141 -5.42 17.09 0.10
C THR A 141 -6.62 16.16 0.15
N TRP A 142 -6.64 15.15 -0.72
CA TRP A 142 -7.72 14.17 -0.76
C TRP A 142 -7.74 13.27 0.48
N CYS A 143 -6.59 12.75 0.89
CA CYS A 143 -6.43 11.94 2.09
C CYS A 143 -6.84 12.70 3.36
N SER A 144 -6.40 13.96 3.48
CA SER A 144 -6.65 14.78 4.68
C SER A 144 -8.10 15.09 4.96
N ARG A 145 -8.97 15.03 3.95
CA ARG A 145 -10.43 15.22 4.09
C ARG A 145 -11.15 13.97 4.60
N ARG A 146 -10.49 12.80 4.61
CA ARG A 146 -11.09 11.50 4.97
C ARG A 146 -10.72 11.02 6.37
N THR A 147 -9.91 11.80 7.09
CA THR A 147 -9.30 11.39 8.36
C THR A 147 -9.18 12.56 9.32
N GLU A 148 -9.07 12.27 10.61
CA GLU A 148 -8.79 13.31 11.61
C GLU A 148 -7.33 13.76 11.53
N ARG A 149 -6.40 12.81 11.36
CA ARG A 149 -4.95 13.06 11.23
C ARG A 149 -4.38 12.42 9.96
N THR A 150 -3.58 13.17 9.22
CA THR A 150 -2.78 12.67 8.09
C THR A 150 -1.30 12.76 8.42
N SER A 151 -0.56 11.68 8.19
CA SER A 151 0.90 11.67 8.32
C SER A 151 1.58 11.09 7.09
N LEU A 152 2.78 11.57 6.80
CA LEU A 152 3.62 11.11 5.72
C LEU A 152 5.05 10.91 6.22
N LEU A 153 5.61 9.71 6.00
CA LEU A 153 7.06 9.51 6.01
C LEU A 153 7.60 9.58 4.58
N ALA A 154 8.19 10.72 4.26
CA ALA A 154 8.85 10.96 2.99
C ALA A 154 10.27 10.37 3.00
N TYR A 155 10.75 9.92 1.84
CA TYR A 155 12.12 9.40 1.69
C TYR A 155 12.63 9.56 0.25
N GLY A 156 13.92 9.33 0.04
CA GLY A 156 14.60 9.57 -1.23
C GLY A 156 15.00 11.03 -1.45
N SER A 157 15.20 11.45 -2.69
CA SER A 157 15.55 12.83 -3.02
C SER A 157 14.31 13.74 -2.95
N LEU A 158 14.21 14.53 -1.88
CA LEU A 158 13.01 15.32 -1.58
C LEU A 158 13.04 16.77 -2.10
N ARG A 159 14.21 17.31 -2.49
CA ARG A 159 14.38 18.73 -2.81
C ARG A 159 13.37 19.29 -3.82
N VAL A 160 13.09 18.56 -4.90
CA VAL A 160 12.12 18.99 -5.93
C VAL A 160 10.68 18.81 -5.46
N TRP A 161 10.43 17.73 -4.73
CA TRP A 161 9.10 17.40 -4.21
C TRP A 161 8.67 18.40 -3.13
N GLU A 162 9.53 18.71 -2.17
CA GLU A 162 9.28 19.67 -1.09
C GLU A 162 8.90 21.04 -1.63
N GLY A 163 9.66 21.55 -2.60
CA GLY A 163 9.41 22.86 -3.21
C GLY A 163 8.05 22.98 -3.91
N LYS A 164 7.44 21.86 -4.31
CA LYS A 164 6.10 21.82 -4.91
C LYS A 164 5.01 21.56 -3.87
N VAL A 165 5.22 20.58 -3.00
CA VAL A 165 4.17 20.05 -2.13
C VAL A 165 3.99 20.90 -0.88
N ILE A 166 5.07 21.25 -0.17
CA ILE A 166 4.98 21.97 1.11
C ILE A 166 4.22 23.30 0.97
N PRO A 167 4.45 24.14 -0.06
CA PRO A 167 3.67 25.35 -0.25
C PRO A 167 2.18 25.11 -0.55
N ALA A 168 1.85 24.04 -1.28
CA ALA A 168 0.50 23.73 -1.72
C ALA A 168 -0.41 23.23 -0.57
N ILE A 169 0.18 22.57 0.43
CA ILE A 169 -0.57 21.99 1.55
C ILE A 169 -0.63 22.90 2.80
N LYS A 170 -0.12 24.13 2.74
CA LYS A 170 -0.01 25.04 3.91
C LYS A 170 -1.31 25.28 4.68
N ASN A 171 -2.46 25.17 4.01
CA ASN A 171 -3.77 25.38 4.62
C ASN A 171 -4.37 24.11 5.24
N LEU A 172 -3.75 22.94 5.05
CA LEU A 172 -4.19 21.68 5.62
C LEU A 172 -3.66 21.55 7.05
N LYS A 173 -4.56 21.68 8.02
CA LYS A 173 -4.19 21.74 9.45
C LYS A 173 -3.85 20.38 10.07
N ASN A 174 -4.27 19.29 9.43
CA ASN A 174 -4.10 17.93 9.93
C ASN A 174 -3.06 17.11 9.16
N VAL A 175 -2.19 17.75 8.38
CA VAL A 175 -1.13 17.07 7.62
C VAL A 175 0.20 17.25 8.32
N ASN A 176 0.85 16.12 8.61
CA ASN A 176 2.14 16.05 9.28
C ASN A 176 3.12 15.30 8.38
N ILE A 177 4.31 15.85 8.15
CA ILE A 177 5.29 15.30 7.21
C ILE A 177 6.65 15.29 7.88
N ALA A 178 7.24 14.11 7.95
CA ALA A 178 8.62 13.92 8.32
C ALA A 178 9.38 13.17 7.21
N ALA A 179 10.66 13.45 7.09
CA ALA A 179 11.56 12.78 6.16
C ALA A 179 12.44 11.77 6.89
N VAL A 180 12.59 10.58 6.31
CA VAL A 180 13.54 9.55 6.74
C VAL A 180 14.88 9.79 6.05
N PRO A 181 16.00 9.90 6.78
CA PRO A 181 17.32 10.02 6.18
C PRO A 181 17.64 8.81 5.30
N GLN A 182 18.13 9.06 4.08
CA GLN A 182 18.34 8.00 3.08
C GLN A 182 19.41 6.98 3.52
N GLU A 183 20.47 7.44 4.17
CA GLU A 183 21.60 6.59 4.58
C GLU A 183 21.17 5.47 5.54
N VAL A 184 20.46 5.83 6.62
CA VAL A 184 19.95 4.83 7.59
C VAL A 184 18.85 3.95 6.98
N LEU A 185 18.04 4.51 6.07
CA LEU A 185 17.00 3.74 5.39
C LEU A 185 17.61 2.64 4.52
N GLU A 186 18.66 2.93 3.75
CA GLU A 186 19.35 1.94 2.93
C GLU A 186 19.98 0.84 3.79
N VAL A 187 20.57 1.20 4.94
CA VAL A 187 21.09 0.22 5.90
C VAL A 187 19.97 -0.69 6.38
N LEU A 188 18.89 -0.13 6.95
CA LEU A 188 17.77 -0.91 7.48
C LEU A 188 17.09 -1.78 6.42
N ALA A 189 16.95 -1.28 5.19
CA ALA A 189 16.23 -1.97 4.11
C ALA A 189 17.03 -3.09 3.44
N LYS A 190 18.37 -3.02 3.46
CA LYS A 190 19.24 -3.92 2.71
C LYS A 190 19.08 -5.38 3.12
N ASP A 191 18.84 -6.24 2.13
CA ASP A 191 18.77 -7.71 2.25
C ASP A 191 17.72 -8.17 3.27
N MET A 192 16.53 -7.54 3.24
CA MET A 192 15.50 -7.72 4.26
C MET A 192 15.04 -9.19 4.38
N PRO A 193 15.20 -9.84 5.56
CA PRO A 193 14.80 -11.23 5.74
C PRO A 193 13.28 -11.39 5.76
N ARG A 194 12.79 -12.60 5.46
CA ARG A 194 11.34 -12.91 5.46
C ARG A 194 10.71 -12.83 6.85
N VAL A 195 11.51 -12.97 7.90
CA VAL A 195 11.13 -12.71 9.28
C VAL A 195 12.00 -11.56 9.77
N ILE A 196 11.38 -10.41 9.96
CA ILE A 196 12.00 -9.16 10.37
C ILE A 196 11.79 -9.04 11.88
N LYS A 197 12.87 -8.92 12.64
CA LYS A 197 12.84 -8.80 14.09
C LYS A 197 13.50 -7.49 14.49
N TRP A 198 12.73 -6.57 15.05
CA TRP A 198 13.24 -5.29 15.50
C TRP A 198 12.91 -5.06 16.96
N ASP A 199 13.91 -4.63 17.71
CA ASP A 199 13.71 -3.95 18.97
C ASP A 199 13.78 -2.44 18.68
N VAL A 200 12.68 -1.72 18.91
CA VAL A 200 12.57 -0.30 18.63
C VAL A 200 12.43 0.47 19.93
N MET A 201 13.36 1.40 20.17
CA MET A 201 13.24 2.37 21.24
C MET A 201 12.95 3.75 20.65
N ILE A 202 12.01 4.49 21.22
CA ILE A 202 11.73 5.88 20.83
C ILE A 202 11.94 6.76 22.06
N SER A 203 12.82 7.74 21.94
CA SER A 203 13.17 8.66 23.01
C SER A 203 13.51 10.03 22.43
N GLU A 204 12.92 11.07 23.00
CA GLU A 204 13.11 12.47 22.60
C GLU A 204 12.86 12.70 21.09
N GLY A 205 11.91 11.96 20.51
CA GLY A 205 11.57 12.02 19.09
C GLY A 205 12.51 11.27 18.15
N THR A 206 13.61 10.69 18.66
CA THR A 206 14.55 9.87 17.90
C THR A 206 14.14 8.40 17.97
N VAL A 207 14.19 7.70 16.83
CA VAL A 207 13.86 6.27 16.75
C VAL A 207 15.14 5.46 16.65
N PHE A 208 15.38 4.57 17.60
CA PHE A 208 16.49 3.62 17.59
C PHE A 208 15.97 2.24 17.20
N VAL A 209 16.44 1.69 16.09
CA VAL A 209 16.05 0.36 15.62
C VAL A 209 17.23 -0.58 15.78
N THR A 210 17.07 -1.61 16.60
CA THR A 210 18.04 -2.70 16.73
C THR A 210 17.59 -3.90 15.93
N ASP A 211 18.41 -4.31 14.96
CA ASP A 211 18.24 -5.53 14.17
C ASP A 211 19.42 -6.50 14.38
N ASP A 212 19.55 -7.52 13.54
CA ASP A 212 20.64 -8.51 13.60
C ASP A 212 22.03 -7.93 13.28
N ARG A 213 22.08 -6.72 12.71
CA ARG A 213 23.32 -6.04 12.29
C ARG A 213 23.74 -4.93 13.25
N GLY A 214 22.92 -4.61 14.26
CA GLY A 214 23.22 -3.65 15.30
C GLY A 214 22.10 -2.63 15.53
N GLN A 215 22.43 -1.55 16.24
CA GLN A 215 21.51 -0.45 16.52
C GLN A 215 21.71 0.67 15.49
N HIS A 216 20.61 1.12 14.91
CA HIS A 216 20.55 2.17 13.89
C HIS A 216 19.71 3.34 14.41
N GLU A 217 20.28 4.53 14.37
CA GLU A 217 19.59 5.76 14.78
C GLU A 217 18.87 6.40 13.60
N VAL A 218 17.55 6.56 13.72
CA VAL A 218 16.69 7.18 12.73
C VAL A 218 16.17 8.50 13.28
N GLN A 219 16.88 9.57 12.93
CA GLN A 219 16.46 10.95 13.23
C GLN A 219 15.53 11.46 12.13
N LEU A 220 14.22 11.50 12.41
CA LEU A 220 13.24 12.04 11.47
C LEU A 220 13.37 13.58 11.36
N GLN A 221 13.35 14.09 10.13
CA GLN A 221 13.36 15.53 9.86
C GLN A 221 11.93 16.01 9.60
N TRP A 222 11.36 16.81 10.51
CA TRP A 222 10.04 17.40 10.32
C TRP A 222 10.03 18.49 9.23
N LEU A 223 9.20 18.29 8.22
CA LEU A 223 8.97 19.25 7.13
C LEU A 223 7.68 20.06 7.36
N ALA A 224 6.69 19.46 8.02
CA ALA A 224 5.46 20.11 8.44
C ALA A 224 4.81 19.35 9.61
N GLY A 225 4.18 20.06 10.54
CA GLY A 225 3.50 19.43 11.68
C GLY A 225 4.47 18.73 12.64
N GLU A 226 3.96 17.72 13.33
CA GLU A 226 4.67 17.02 14.41
C GLU A 226 4.18 15.58 14.57
N ARG A 227 4.76 14.80 15.50
CA ARG A 227 4.41 13.39 15.74
C ARG A 227 2.96 13.20 16.19
N GLY A 228 2.41 14.16 16.92
CA GLY A 228 1.13 14.07 17.62
C GLY A 228 1.29 13.53 19.04
#